data_AF-A0A4S2KV13-F1
#
_entry.id   AF-A0A4S2KV13-F1
#
_cell.length_a   1.000
_cell.length_b   1.000
_cell.length_c   1.000
_cell.angle_alpha   90.00
_cell.angle_beta   90.00
_cell.angle_gamma   90.00
#
_symmetry.space_group_name_H-M   'P 1'
#
loop_
_entity.id
_entity.type
_entity.pdbx_description
1 polymer ?
#
loop_
_entity_poly.entity_id
_entity_poly.type
_entity_poly.pdbx_seq_one_letter_code
_entity_poly.pdbx_strand_id
1 'polypeptide(L)'
;NRRYIEKVGFCEMAETSLGEKTFIIHGVDLDLRNDGRSRYQYRSIEIETRLMKLAHGSARLRIGNITDVLVGVKLELIDTPYAVCRKTFSSANATPAFEGKGRDDLATEISNVLSMAYQTPDAFDLKQLCIIPHKKC
;
A
#
# COMPACT_ATOMS: atom_id res chain seq x y z
N ASN A 1 -23.52 -12.70 -37.38
CA ASN A 1 -22.89 -11.39 -37.09
C ASN A 1 -23.46 -10.69 -35.86
N ARG A 2 -23.34 -11.28 -34.66
CA ARG A 2 -23.62 -10.55 -33.40
C ARG A 2 -22.99 -11.14 -32.13
N ARG A 3 -22.05 -12.10 -32.24
CA ARG A 3 -21.41 -12.78 -31.08
C ARG A 3 -19.93 -12.41 -30.86
N TYR A 4 -19.42 -11.35 -31.49
CA TYR A 4 -17.97 -11.05 -31.50
C TYR A 4 -17.58 -9.71 -30.84
N ILE A 5 -18.47 -9.00 -30.16
CA ILE A 5 -18.20 -7.63 -29.67
C ILE A 5 -18.23 -7.48 -28.14
N GLU A 6 -18.31 -8.57 -27.37
CA GLU A 6 -18.16 -8.51 -25.89
C GLU A 6 -16.93 -9.28 -25.41
N LYS A 7 -15.78 -9.05 -26.05
CA LYS A 7 -14.46 -9.27 -25.45
C LYS A 7 -13.84 -7.90 -25.17
N VAL A 8 -14.47 -7.14 -24.27
CA VAL A 8 -13.85 -5.95 -23.68
C VAL A 8 -13.29 -6.40 -22.33
N GLY A 9 -11.98 -6.25 -22.18
CA GLY A 9 -11.15 -6.86 -21.14
C GLY A 9 -11.74 -6.81 -19.74
N PHE A 10 -12.17 -7.98 -19.26
CA PHE A 10 -12.20 -8.29 -17.84
C PHE A 10 -10.90 -9.03 -17.56
N CYS A 11 -9.97 -8.38 -16.87
CA CYS A 11 -8.85 -9.06 -16.27
C CYS A 11 -9.42 -10.08 -15.27
N GLU A 12 -9.28 -11.36 -15.58
CA GLU A 12 -9.83 -12.48 -14.81
C GLU A 12 -9.23 -12.46 -13.40
N MET A 13 -10.04 -12.18 -12.39
CA MET A 13 -9.65 -12.44 -11.01
C MET A 13 -9.47 -13.95 -10.87
N ALA A 14 -8.30 -14.40 -10.40
CA ALA A 14 -8.06 -15.82 -10.19
C ALA A 14 -9.14 -16.42 -9.27
N GLU A 15 -10.04 -17.21 -9.83
CA GLU A 15 -11.08 -17.90 -9.06
C GLU A 15 -10.47 -19.11 -8.35
N THR A 16 -10.61 -19.14 -7.04
CA THR A 16 -10.15 -20.27 -6.22
C THR A 16 -11.18 -21.40 -6.25
N SER A 17 -10.70 -22.60 -6.56
CA SER A 17 -11.51 -23.82 -6.59
C SER A 17 -11.99 -24.22 -5.20
N LEU A 18 -13.06 -25.01 -5.13
CA LEU A 18 -13.58 -25.52 -3.85
C LEU A 18 -12.52 -26.37 -3.12
N GLY A 19 -11.71 -27.14 -3.86
CA GLY A 19 -10.63 -27.95 -3.30
C GLY A 19 -9.55 -27.09 -2.63
N GLU A 20 -9.13 -26.00 -3.28
CA GLU A 20 -8.14 -25.06 -2.71
C GLU A 20 -8.66 -24.39 -1.45
N LYS A 21 -9.94 -23.97 -1.43
CA LYS A 21 -10.57 -23.37 -0.25
C LYS A 21 -10.56 -24.34 0.93
N THR A 22 -11.01 -25.58 0.71
CA THR A 22 -11.02 -26.63 1.74
C THR A 22 -9.60 -26.95 2.23
N PHE A 23 -8.62 -27.00 1.33
CA PHE A 23 -7.22 -27.22 1.67
C PHE A 23 -6.65 -26.09 2.56
N ILE A 24 -6.93 -24.83 2.22
CA ILE A 24 -6.48 -23.69 3.01
C ILE A 24 -7.09 -23.72 4.42
N ILE A 25 -8.38 -24.03 4.54
CA ILE A 25 -9.07 -24.09 5.84
C ILE A 25 -8.44 -25.17 6.74
N HIS A 26 -8.30 -26.39 6.24
CA HIS A 26 -7.69 -27.48 7.01
C HIS A 26 -6.20 -27.23 7.31
N GLY A 27 -5.47 -26.56 6.41
CA GLY A 27 -4.08 -26.16 6.66
C GLY A 27 -3.96 -25.20 7.85
N VAL A 28 -4.88 -24.23 7.96
CA VAL A 28 -4.90 -23.28 9.09
C VAL A 28 -5.18 -23.97 10.42
N ASP A 29 -6.05 -24.99 10.45
CA ASP A 29 -6.31 -25.80 11.65
C ASP A 29 -5.06 -26.55 12.13
N LEU A 30 -4.23 -27.00 11.18
CA LEU A 30 -2.98 -27.71 11.42
C LEU A 30 -1.76 -26.78 11.61
N ASP A 31 -1.95 -25.46 11.73
CA ASP A 31 -0.89 -24.44 11.80
C ASP A 31 0.08 -24.44 10.61
N LEU A 32 -0.37 -24.94 9.45
CA LEU A 32 0.46 -25.08 8.25
C LEU A 32 -0.03 -24.17 7.12
N ARG A 33 0.80 -23.21 6.72
CA ARG A 33 0.54 -22.37 5.55
C ARG A 33 1.04 -23.05 4.27
N ASN A 34 0.53 -22.59 3.12
CA ASN A 34 0.89 -23.11 1.79
C ASN A 34 2.41 -23.03 1.48
N ASP A 35 3.14 -22.13 2.14
CA ASP A 35 4.58 -21.96 2.00
C ASP A 35 5.39 -22.59 3.15
N GLY A 36 4.78 -23.44 3.97
CA GLY A 36 5.43 -24.18 5.05
C GLY A 36 5.69 -23.38 6.33
N ARG A 37 5.19 -22.15 6.42
CA ARG A 37 5.33 -21.29 7.60
C ARG A 37 4.23 -21.54 8.63
N SER A 38 4.54 -21.32 9.92
CA SER A 38 3.53 -21.28 11.00
C SER A 38 2.64 -20.03 10.89
N ARG A 39 1.48 -20.01 11.54
CA ARG A 39 0.53 -18.89 11.51
C ARG A 39 1.14 -17.55 11.92
N TYR A 40 2.04 -17.54 12.91
CA TYR A 40 2.68 -16.32 13.43
C TYR A 40 3.99 -15.94 12.75
N GLN A 41 4.48 -16.76 11.83
CA GLN A 41 5.77 -16.52 11.18
C GLN A 41 5.63 -15.56 9.98
N TYR A 42 6.20 -14.36 10.11
CA TYR A 42 6.27 -13.40 9.01
C TYR A 42 7.20 -13.86 7.87
N ARG A 43 7.05 -13.27 6.69
CA ARG A 43 8.01 -13.44 5.58
C ARG A 43 9.27 -12.63 5.89
N SER A 44 10.37 -12.91 5.19
CA SER A 44 11.56 -12.04 5.24
C SER A 44 11.16 -10.61 4.89
N ILE A 45 11.64 -9.66 5.71
CA ILE A 45 11.41 -8.23 5.52
C ILE A 45 12.76 -7.59 5.26
N GLU A 46 12.86 -6.87 4.16
CA GLU A 46 14.07 -6.14 3.78
C GLU A 46 13.71 -4.66 3.60
N ILE A 47 14.52 -3.79 4.21
CA ILE A 47 14.30 -2.35 4.22
C ILE A 47 15.52 -1.67 3.64
N GLU A 48 15.31 -0.94 2.56
CA GLU A 48 16.33 -0.11 1.92
C GLU A 48 15.94 1.36 2.09
N THR A 49 16.82 2.16 2.70
CA THR A 49 16.58 3.61 2.88
C THR A 49 17.42 4.43 1.90
N ARG A 50 16.99 5.67 1.64
CA ARG A 50 17.72 6.65 0.79
C ARG A 50 17.90 6.21 -0.67
N LEU A 51 16.88 5.60 -1.24
CA LEU A 51 16.86 5.21 -2.66
C LEU A 51 16.59 6.39 -3.61
N MET A 52 15.71 7.31 -3.20
CA MET A 52 15.31 8.44 -4.02
C MET A 52 16.11 9.68 -3.64
N LYS A 53 16.93 10.17 -4.58
CA LYS A 53 17.75 11.39 -4.38
C LYS A 53 16.94 12.68 -4.32
N LEU A 54 15.76 12.70 -4.93
CA LEU A 54 14.88 13.88 -4.99
C LEU A 54 13.98 14.04 -3.75
N ALA A 55 13.78 12.96 -2.99
CA ALA A 55 12.95 12.97 -1.79
C ALA A 55 13.83 13.26 -0.56
N HIS A 56 13.29 14.01 0.41
CA HIS A 56 14.00 14.30 1.67
C HIS A 56 14.13 13.04 2.52
N GLY A 57 13.10 12.18 2.48
CA GLY A 57 13.14 10.84 3.03
C GLY A 57 12.65 9.84 1.99
N SER A 58 13.29 8.67 1.89
CA SER A 58 12.79 7.57 1.08
C SER A 58 13.12 6.22 1.71
N ALA A 59 12.19 5.29 1.59
CA ALA A 59 12.33 3.92 2.02
C ALA A 59 11.61 2.98 1.06
N ARG A 60 12.24 1.83 0.78
CA ARG A 60 11.64 0.71 0.07
C ARG A 60 11.59 -0.48 1.01
N LEU A 61 10.42 -1.10 1.08
CA LEU A 61 10.11 -2.24 1.92
C LEU A 61 9.75 -3.41 1.01
N ARG A 62 10.53 -4.49 1.09
CA ARG A 62 10.26 -5.74 0.39
C ARG A 62 9.85 -6.81 1.41
N ILE A 63 8.67 -7.39 1.22
CA ILE A 63 8.14 -8.47 2.06
C ILE A 63 8.07 -9.75 1.23
N GLY A 64 9.03 -10.66 1.45
CA GLY A 64 9.26 -11.81 0.58
C GLY A 64 9.46 -11.40 -0.88
N ASN A 65 8.98 -12.21 -1.81
CA ASN A 65 9.21 -12.00 -3.26
C ASN A 65 8.02 -11.37 -4.00
N ILE A 66 6.92 -11.07 -3.30
CA ILE A 66 5.63 -10.71 -3.93
C ILE A 66 5.28 -9.25 -3.69
N THR A 67 5.64 -8.69 -2.54
CA THR A 67 5.20 -7.35 -2.14
C THR A 67 6.38 -6.40 -2.04
N ASP A 68 6.31 -5.31 -2.80
CA ASP A 68 7.29 -4.23 -2.82
C ASP A 68 6.55 -2.91 -2.62
N VAL A 69 6.97 -2.14 -1.61
CA VAL A 69 6.35 -0.86 -1.23
C VAL A 69 7.43 0.21 -1.23
N LEU A 70 7.23 1.26 -2.01
CA LEU A 70 8.10 2.43 -2.05
C LEU A 70 7.41 3.63 -1.42
N VAL A 71 8.07 4.26 -0.45
CA VAL A 71 7.57 5.44 0.25
C VAL A 71 8.58 6.58 0.11
N GLY A 72 8.08 7.77 -0.20
CA GLY A 72 8.86 9.00 -0.28
C GLY A 72 8.21 10.11 0.55
N VAL A 73 9.03 10.87 1.25
CA VAL A 73 8.63 12.06 2.01
C VAL A 73 9.27 13.27 1.36
N LYS A 74 8.43 14.25 1.02
CA LYS A 74 8.85 15.54 0.49
C LYS A 74 8.31 16.62 1.42
N LEU A 75 9.19 17.53 1.81
CA LEU A 75 8.85 18.71 2.58
C LEU A 75 8.67 19.87 1.60
N GLU A 76 7.60 20.63 1.79
CA GLU A 76 7.30 21.85 1.04
C GLU A 76 6.90 22.92 2.05
N LEU A 77 7.32 24.17 1.80
CA LEU A 77 6.92 25.32 2.60
C LEU A 77 5.54 25.77 2.14
N ILE A 78 4.57 25.77 3.05
CA ILE A 78 3.19 26.15 2.73
C ILE A 78 2.73 27.21 3.74
N ASP A 79 1.94 28.16 3.24
CA ASP A 79 1.38 29.23 4.08
C ASP A 79 0.18 28.73 4.93
N THR A 80 -0.30 27.50 4.70
CA THR A 80 -1.36 26.87 5.49
C THR A 80 -0.78 26.11 6.68
N PRO A 81 -1.16 26.48 7.92
CA PRO A 81 -0.65 25.80 9.10
C PRO A 81 -1.20 24.37 9.17
N TYR A 82 -0.35 23.42 9.59
CA TYR A 82 -0.71 22.02 9.86
C TYR A 82 -1.17 21.20 8.63
N ALA A 83 -0.82 21.60 7.41
CA ALA A 83 -1.18 20.86 6.20
C ALA A 83 -0.23 19.68 5.96
N VAL A 84 -0.69 18.46 6.26
CA VAL A 84 -0.02 17.22 5.84
C VAL A 84 -0.76 16.62 4.66
N CYS A 85 -0.20 16.72 3.46
CA CYS A 85 -0.76 16.07 2.27
C CYS A 85 -0.18 14.67 2.12
N ARG A 86 -1.05 13.66 2.06
CA ARG A 86 -0.65 12.26 1.90
C ARG A 86 -1.29 11.72 0.64
N LYS A 87 -0.45 11.15 -0.22
CA LYS A 87 -0.87 10.55 -1.49
C LYS A 87 -0.28 9.16 -1.56
N THR A 88 -1.15 8.19 -1.59
CA THR A 88 -0.86 6.79 -1.88
C THR A 88 -1.14 6.54 -3.36
N PHE A 89 -0.28 5.78 -4.01
CA PHE A 89 -0.46 5.40 -5.40
C PHE A 89 -0.14 3.92 -5.54
N SER A 90 -1.04 3.14 -6.14
CA SER A 90 -0.79 1.73 -6.46
C SER A 90 -0.30 1.66 -7.90
N SER A 91 0.83 1.00 -8.16
CA SER A 91 1.32 0.87 -9.54
C SER A 91 0.49 -0.15 -10.33
N ALA A 92 0.35 0.06 -11.65
CA ALA A 92 -0.30 -0.94 -12.53
C ALA A 92 0.47 -2.28 -12.57
N ASN A 93 1.75 -2.26 -12.20
CA ASN A 93 2.58 -3.47 -12.14
C ASN A 93 2.36 -4.30 -10.86
N ALA A 94 1.65 -3.78 -9.86
CA ALA A 94 1.48 -4.48 -8.58
C ALA A 94 0.53 -5.68 -8.69
N THR A 95 -0.52 -5.57 -9.51
CA THR A 95 -1.48 -6.65 -9.78
C THR A 95 -2.22 -6.32 -11.07
N PRO A 96 -2.49 -7.29 -11.95
CA PRO A 96 -3.30 -7.08 -13.17
C PRO A 96 -4.69 -6.47 -12.90
N ALA A 97 -5.27 -6.73 -11.72
CA ALA A 97 -6.52 -6.13 -11.26
C ALA A 97 -6.44 -4.61 -10.94
N PHE A 98 -5.23 -4.02 -10.93
CA PHE A 98 -5.03 -2.58 -10.77
C PHE A 98 -5.03 -1.82 -12.11
N GLU A 99 -5.38 -2.50 -13.22
CA GLU A 99 -5.68 -1.82 -14.46
C GLU A 99 -7.03 -1.09 -14.37
N GLY A 100 -7.06 0.18 -14.79
CA GLY A 100 -8.27 1.01 -14.75
C GLY A 100 -8.58 1.61 -13.37
N LYS A 101 -9.85 1.57 -12.97
CA LYS A 101 -10.36 2.26 -11.75
C LYS A 101 -10.10 1.52 -10.44
N GLY A 102 -9.87 0.20 -10.46
CA GLY A 102 -9.66 -0.60 -9.25
C GLY A 102 -8.43 -0.18 -8.44
N ARG A 103 -7.47 0.51 -9.07
CA ARG A 103 -6.32 1.13 -8.39
C ARG A 103 -6.73 2.26 -7.45
N ASP A 104 -7.66 3.11 -7.89
CA ASP A 104 -7.97 4.37 -7.19
C ASP A 104 -8.73 4.09 -5.89
N ASP A 105 -9.59 3.08 -5.88
CA ASP A 105 -10.36 2.67 -4.70
C ASP A 105 -9.43 2.18 -3.58
N LEU A 106 -8.52 1.24 -3.89
CA LEU A 106 -7.55 0.73 -2.92
C LEU A 106 -6.60 1.84 -2.45
N ALA A 107 -6.12 2.69 -3.37
CA ALA A 107 -5.26 3.81 -3.01
C ALA A 107 -5.96 4.75 -2.04
N THR A 108 -7.25 5.04 -2.26
CA THR A 108 -8.07 5.90 -1.40
C THR A 108 -8.28 5.26 -0.03
N GLU A 109 -8.58 3.96 0.03
CA GLU A 109 -8.73 3.23 1.30
C GLU A 109 -7.46 3.28 2.14
N ILE A 110 -6.30 2.98 1.54
CA ILE A 110 -5.00 3.06 2.22
C ILE A 110 -4.72 4.50 2.66
N SER A 111 -5.03 5.49 1.83
CA SER A 111 -4.87 6.91 2.18
C SER A 111 -5.70 7.29 3.41
N ASN A 112 -6.94 6.82 3.48
CA ASN A 112 -7.85 7.09 4.60
C ASN A 112 -7.37 6.44 5.89
N VAL A 113 -6.98 5.15 5.83
CA VAL A 113 -6.43 4.43 6.99
C VAL A 113 -5.17 5.11 7.51
N LEU A 114 -4.24 5.47 6.60
CA LEU A 114 -3.05 6.20 6.97
C LEU A 114 -3.40 7.56 7.59
N SER A 115 -4.32 8.32 6.98
CA SER A 115 -4.74 9.62 7.49
C SER A 115 -5.29 9.51 8.91
N MET A 116 -6.14 8.51 9.20
CA MET A 116 -6.64 8.26 10.56
C MET A 116 -5.51 7.90 11.54
N ALA A 117 -4.58 7.01 11.15
CA ALA A 117 -3.51 6.57 12.04
C ALA A 117 -2.60 7.73 12.51
N TYR A 118 -2.39 8.74 11.65
CA TYR A 118 -1.51 9.88 11.95
C TYR A 118 -2.26 11.15 12.36
N GLN A 119 -3.59 11.11 12.49
CA GLN A 119 -4.35 12.20 13.14
C GLN A 119 -4.10 12.24 14.65
N THR A 120 -3.57 11.17 15.22
CA THR A 120 -3.23 11.11 16.64
C THR A 120 -2.07 12.08 16.94
N PRO A 121 -2.18 12.90 17.99
CA PRO A 121 -1.16 13.90 18.32
C PRO A 121 0.20 13.30 18.69
N ASP A 122 0.22 12.03 19.09
CA ASP A 122 1.45 11.29 19.42
C ASP A 122 2.19 10.77 18.18
N ALA A 123 1.55 10.72 17.01
CA ALA A 123 2.16 10.18 15.80
C ALA A 123 3.09 11.19 15.10
N PHE A 124 2.77 12.49 15.14
CA PHE A 124 3.55 13.54 14.48
C PHE A 124 3.45 14.88 15.21
N ASP A 125 4.59 15.41 15.67
CA ASP A 125 4.64 16.75 16.27
C ASP A 125 4.72 17.82 15.19
N LEU A 126 3.57 18.36 14.82
CA LEU A 126 3.46 19.41 13.82
C LEU A 126 4.01 20.76 14.30
N LYS A 127 4.25 20.94 15.60
CA LYS A 127 4.84 22.18 16.13
C LYS A 127 6.31 22.29 15.74
N GLN A 128 7.03 21.17 15.69
CA GLN A 128 8.44 21.13 15.29
C GLN A 128 8.67 21.49 13.82
N LEU A 129 7.64 21.33 12.98
CA LEU A 129 7.70 21.66 11.56
C LEU A 129 7.41 23.15 11.27
N CYS A 130 6.86 23.89 12.25
CA CYS A 130 6.55 25.31 12.07
C CYS A 130 7.81 26.17 12.17
N ILE A 131 8.20 26.81 11.07
CA ILE A 131 9.37 27.70 11.03
C ILE A 131 8.98 29.11 11.50
N ILE A 132 7.85 29.64 11.00
CA ILE A 132 7.31 30.94 11.42
C ILE A 132 5.84 30.74 11.78
N PRO A 133 5.46 30.92 13.06
CA PRO A 133 4.09 30.80 13.51
C PRO A 133 3.14 31.64 12.65
N HIS A 134 2.09 31.02 12.14
CA HIS A 134 1.03 31.66 11.33
C HIS A 134 1.47 32.30 10.01
N LYS A 135 2.69 32.00 9.52
CA LYS A 135 3.16 32.47 8.21
C LYS A 135 3.72 31.37 7.34
N LYS A 136 4.59 30.52 7.89
CA LYS A 136 5.28 29.47 7.12
C LYS A 136 5.45 28.22 7.98
N CYS A 137 4.86 27.13 7.50
CA CYS A 137 4.98 25.80 8.07
C CYS A 137 5.45 24.82 6.99
#